data_AF-A0A5R8KCR1-F1
#
_entry.id   AF-A0A5R8KCR1-F1
#
_cell.length_a   1.000
_cell.length_b   1.000
_cell.length_c   1.000
_cell.angle_alpha   90.00
_cell.angle_beta   90.00
_cell.angle_gamma   90.00
#
_symmetry.space_group_name_H-M   'P 1'
#
loop_
_entity.id
_entity.type
_entity.pdbx_description
1 polymer ?
#
loop_
_entity_poly.entity_id
_entity_poly.type
_entity_poly.pdbx_seq_one_letter_code
_entity_poly.pdbx_strand_id
1 'polypeptide(L)' 'MQDEAIEARREVVDTATSSPDSLQWKGNWNETKGRIKQRFADLTDDDLLYQEGKEEELLGRLQQRLGKTREEIEAILNTP' A
#
# COMPACT_ATOMS: atom_id res chain seq x y z
N MET A 1 -4.90 39.81 -45.94
CA MET A 1 -5.06 40.56 -44.68
C MET A 1 -6.49 40.40 -44.25
N GLN A 2 -6.72 39.48 -43.32
CA GLN A 2 -7.69 39.52 -42.22
C GLN A 2 -7.58 38.17 -41.52
N ASP A 3 -6.96 38.25 -40.34
CA ASP A 3 -7.25 37.51 -39.11
C ASP A 3 -7.82 36.10 -39.23
N GLU A 4 -7.02 35.09 -38.88
CA GLU A 4 -7.52 34.06 -37.98
C GLU A 4 -6.41 33.52 -37.09
N ALA A 5 -6.82 33.17 -35.89
CA ALA A 5 -6.07 33.35 -34.67
C ALA A 5 -5.01 32.28 -34.42
N ILE A 6 -3.99 32.75 -33.72
CA ILE A 6 -3.03 32.02 -32.92
C ILE A 6 -3.72 30.83 -32.22
N GLU A 7 -3.42 29.61 -32.66
CA GLU A 7 -3.78 28.37 -31.96
C GLU A 7 -2.86 28.22 -30.75
N ALA A 8 -3.16 29.04 -29.75
CA ALA A 8 -2.56 28.97 -28.44
C ALA A 8 -3.29 27.88 -27.64
N ARG A 9 -2.46 26.95 -27.13
CA ARG A 9 -2.56 26.34 -25.79
C ARG A 9 -3.31 25.02 -25.67
N ARG A 10 -2.44 24.03 -25.46
CA ARG A 10 -2.44 23.12 -24.29
C ARG A 10 -3.35 21.92 -24.48
N GLU A 11 -2.82 20.96 -25.23
CA GLU A 11 -3.14 19.55 -25.01
C GLU A 11 -2.98 19.25 -23.52
N VAL A 12 -4.12 18.90 -22.95
CA VAL A 12 -4.31 18.49 -21.57
C VAL A 12 -3.52 17.21 -21.35
N VAL A 13 -2.59 17.27 -20.40
CA VAL A 13 -1.93 16.09 -19.85
C VAL A 13 -2.94 15.37 -18.96
N ASP A 14 -3.92 14.70 -19.58
CA ASP A 14 -4.73 13.73 -18.88
C ASP A 14 -3.97 12.41 -18.89
N THR A 15 -3.07 12.30 -17.92
CA THR A 15 -2.54 11.04 -17.43
C THR A 15 -3.73 10.12 -17.17
N ALA A 16 -4.00 9.22 -18.11
CA ALA A 16 -4.82 8.06 -17.86
C ALA A 16 -4.15 7.29 -16.71
N THR A 17 -4.68 7.56 -15.53
CA THR A 17 -4.48 6.82 -14.29
C THR A 17 -4.74 5.36 -14.62
N SER A 18 -3.66 4.62 -14.87
CA SER A 18 -3.69 3.17 -14.83
C SER A 18 -3.63 2.80 -13.35
N SER A 19 -4.81 2.70 -12.73
CA SER A 19 -5.02 2.08 -11.43
C SER A 19 -4.05 0.92 -11.19
N PRO A 20 -3.21 0.98 -10.15
CA PRO A 20 -2.62 -0.21 -9.56
C PRO A 20 -3.50 -0.70 -8.40
N ASP A 21 -4.80 -0.88 -8.60
CA ASP A 21 -5.65 -1.64 -7.67
C ASP A 21 -5.42 -3.16 -7.85
N SER A 22 -4.16 -3.54 -8.04
CA SER A 22 -3.69 -4.89 -7.84
C SER A 22 -2.82 -4.86 -6.61
N LEU A 23 -3.46 -4.71 -5.44
CA LEU A 23 -3.08 -5.37 -4.20
C LEU A 23 -1.57 -5.73 -4.17
N GLN A 24 -0.73 -4.68 -4.15
CA GLN A 24 0.72 -4.77 -4.42
C GLN A 24 1.52 -5.36 -3.25
N TRP A 25 0.84 -5.73 -2.17
CA TRP A 25 1.41 -6.33 -0.97
C TRP A 25 2.03 -7.71 -1.26
N LYS A 26 1.57 -8.42 -2.30
CA LYS A 26 2.09 -9.76 -2.62
C LYS A 26 3.54 -9.76 -3.09
N GLY A 27 3.99 -8.68 -3.76
CA GLY A 27 5.38 -8.54 -4.22
C GLY A 27 6.33 -8.08 -3.10
N ASN A 28 5.85 -7.18 -2.23
CA ASN A 28 6.68 -6.55 -1.20
C ASN A 28 6.48 -7.09 0.22
N TRP A 29 5.60 -8.07 0.45
CA TRP A 29 5.32 -8.60 1.80
C TRP A 29 6.59 -8.99 2.56
N ASN A 30 7.55 -9.61 1.87
CA ASN A 30 8.79 -10.06 2.50
C ASN A 30 9.67 -8.89 2.99
N GLU A 31 9.61 -7.74 2.33
CA GLU A 31 10.29 -6.52 2.77
C GLU A 31 9.47 -5.80 3.85
N THR A 32 8.16 -5.66 3.64
CA THR A 32 7.22 -5.06 4.60
C THR A 32 7.31 -5.77 5.94
N LYS A 33 7.23 -7.11 5.97
CA LYS A 33 7.37 -7.89 7.22
C LYS A 33 8.75 -7.68 7.87
N GLY A 34 9.81 -7.54 7.07
CA GLY A 34 11.15 -7.28 7.58
C GLY A 34 11.23 -5.93 8.30
N ARG A 35 10.67 -4.89 7.69
CA ARG A 35 10.58 -3.55 8.29
C ARG A 35 9.73 -3.54 9.55
N ILE A 36 8.60 -4.24 9.53
CA ILE A 36 7.69 -4.36 10.68
C ILE A 36 8.40 -5.07 11.83
N LYS A 37 9.08 -6.19 11.56
CA LYS A 37 9.86 -6.93 12.57
C LYS A 37 10.99 -6.09 13.15
N GLN A 38 11.62 -5.22 12.36
CA GLN A 38 12.65 -4.29 12.84
C GLN A 38 12.05 -3.17 13.71
N ARG A 39 10.86 -2.65 13.35
CA ARG A 39 10.13 -1.64 14.12
C ARG A 39 9.54 -2.18 15.42
N PHE A 40 9.07 -3.43 15.40
CA PHE A 40 8.32 -4.07 16.46
C PHE A 40 9.01 -5.38 16.86
N ALA A 41 9.91 -5.29 17.85
CA ALA A 41 10.66 -6.45 18.35
C ALA A 41 9.76 -7.53 18.99
N ASP A 42 8.53 -7.16 19.40
CA ASP A 42 7.52 -8.07 19.93
C ASP A 42 6.87 -8.96 18.86
N LEU A 43 7.03 -8.64 17.57
CA LEU A 43 6.48 -9.45 16.48
C LEU A 43 7.47 -10.52 16.01
N THR A 44 6.97 -11.74 15.88
CA THR A 44 7.75 -12.87 15.36
C THR A 44 7.46 -13.12 13.88
N ASP A 45 8.27 -13.98 13.24
CA ASP A 45 8.00 -14.41 11.86
C ASP A 45 6.66 -15.13 11.73
N ASP A 46 6.16 -15.77 12.80
CA ASP A 46 4.85 -16.45 12.81
C ASP A 46 3.69 -15.44 12.83
N ASP A 47 3.83 -14.36 13.61
CA ASP A 47 2.83 -13.28 13.67
C ASP A 47 2.76 -12.50 12.35
N LEU A 48 3.84 -12.51 11.57
CA LEU A 48 3.96 -11.88 10.25
C LEU A 48 3.85 -12.89 9.10
N LEU A 49 3.41 -14.12 9.40
CA LEU A 49 3.24 -15.15 8.40
C LEU A 49 1.97 -14.88 7.61
N TYR A 50 2.15 -14.32 6.41
CA TYR A 50 1.05 -14.16 5.47
C TYR A 50 0.77 -15.50 4.76
N GLN A 51 -0.49 -15.94 4.82
CA GLN A 51 -1.02 -17.03 4.00
C GLN A 51 -2.14 -16.51 3.11
N GLU A 52 -2.16 -16.92 1.85
CA GLU A 52 -3.19 -16.52 0.90
C GLU A 52 -4.59 -16.87 1.41
N GLY A 53 -5.50 -15.89 1.39
CA GLY A 53 -6.86 -16.04 1.93
C GLY A 53 -6.96 -15.93 3.46
N LYS A 54 -5.86 -15.68 4.17
CA LYS A 54 -5.83 -15.46 5.64
C LYS A 54 -5.45 -14.03 6.04
N GLU A 55 -5.74 -13.07 5.18
CA GLU A 55 -5.52 -11.64 5.47
C GLU A 55 -6.19 -11.20 6.76
N GLU A 56 -7.44 -11.62 6.98
CA GLU A 56 -8.20 -11.27 8.18
C GLU A 56 -7.60 -11.87 9.45
N GLU A 57 -7.10 -13.11 9.38
CA GLU A 57 -6.44 -13.77 10.51
C GLU A 57 -5.11 -13.07 10.84
N LEU A 58 -4.32 -12.72 9.82
CA LEU A 58 -3.07 -11.97 9.99
C LEU A 58 -3.33 -10.60 10.62
N LEU A 59 -4.30 -9.85 10.09
CA LEU A 59 -4.69 -8.55 10.64
C LEU A 59 -5.21 -8.69 12.07
N GLY A 60 -6.01 -9.71 12.38
CA GLY A 60 -6.49 -9.99 13.73
C GLY A 60 -5.35 -10.26 14.70
N ARG A 61 -4.40 -11.12 14.32
CA ARG A 61 -3.20 -11.39 15.13
C ARG A 61 -2.39 -10.12 15.37
N LEU A 62 -2.12 -9.33 14.34
CA LEU A 62 -1.35 -8.09 14.47
C LEU A 62 -2.05 -7.07 15.37
N GLN A 63 -3.37 -6.92 15.27
CA GLN A 63 -4.15 -6.08 16.18
C GLN A 63 -4.00 -6.52 17.64
N GLN A 64 -4.07 -7.84 17.91
CA GLN A 64 -3.92 -8.38 19.26
C GLN A 64 -2.48 -8.25 19.80
N ARG A 65 -1.47 -8.48 18.95
CA ARG A 65 -0.05 -8.39 19.33
C ARG A 65 0.42 -6.97 19.58
N LEU A 66 0.04 -6.05 18.68
CA LEU A 66 0.45 -4.64 18.77
C LEU A 66 -0.51 -3.80 19.62
N GLY A 67 -1.71 -4.32 19.94
CA GLY A 67 -2.76 -3.56 20.62
C GLY A 67 -3.29 -2.40 19.78
N LYS A 68 -3.20 -2.51 18.46
CA LYS A 68 -3.53 -1.44 17.49
C LYS A 68 -4.83 -1.73 16.77
N THR A 69 -5.45 -0.69 16.23
CA THR A 69 -6.65 -0.84 15.38
C THR A 69 -6.27 -1.35 14.00
N ARG A 70 -7.24 -1.93 13.29
CA ARG A 70 -7.08 -2.39 11.91
C ARG A 70 -6.46 -1.32 11.00
N GLU A 71 -6.94 -0.08 11.09
CA GLU A 71 -6.43 1.06 10.32
C GLU A 71 -4.95 1.32 10.57
N GLU A 72 -4.50 1.25 11.84
CA GLU A 72 -3.09 1.42 12.15
C GLU A 72 -2.24 0.27 11.57
N ILE A 73 -2.74 -0.97 11.63
CA ILE A 73 -2.06 -2.10 11.00
C ILE A 73 -1.95 -1.87 9.49
N GLU A 74 -3.05 -1.52 8.83
CA GLU A 74 -3.08 -1.24 7.39
C GLU A 74 -2.13 -0.10 7.01
N ALA A 75 -2.05 0.95 7.83
CA ALA A 75 -1.09 2.04 7.64
C ALA A 75 0.37 1.57 7.76
N ILE A 76 0.67 0.69 8.72
CA ILE A 76 2.00 0.08 8.87
C ILE A 76 2.34 -0.78 7.64
N LEU A 77 1.38 -1.53 7.10
CA LEU A 77 1.58 -2.38 5.92
C LEU A 77 1.76 -1.55 4.63
N ASN A 78 1.07 -0.42 4.52
CA ASN A 78 1.07 0.47 3.35
C ASN A 78 2.11 1.60 3.42
N THR A 79 3.02 1.57 4.40
CA THR A 79 4.09 2.58 4.47
C THR A 79 5.08 2.32 3.33
N PRO A 80 5.30 3.28 2.41
CA PRO A 80 6.25 3.13 1.30
C PRO A 80 7.66 2.80 1.80
#